data_AF-A0A1F4RKM9-F1
#
_entry.id   AF-A0A1F4RKM9-F1
#
_cell.length_a   1.000
_cell.length_b   1.000
_cell.length_c   1.000
_cell.angle_alpha   90.00
_cell.angle_beta   90.00
_cell.angle_gamma   90.00
#
_symmetry.space_group_name_H-M   'P 1'
#
loop_
_entity.id
_entity.type
_entity.pdbx_description
1 polymer ?
#
loop_
_entity_poly.entity_id
_entity_poly.type
_entity_poly.pdbx_seq_one_letter_code
_entity_poly.pdbx_strand_id
1 'polypeptide(L)'
;MVEWAGQNRLPIVMALSNRANAPLNIWHEDVDRARARDFAVELVAENHQQAYDLSLQAFRIAERAQWLTIVNQAGFFTSHSSAQVRVIPDDAATGFVGEFQPLLDPFKKSISKGGLTSPAAYPLQRAQNFAGWAAIPRTIQETHDEFGKISGRAPGAFFNTYHAEDAEYLFVNYGFLSGTLRTFIDIMRGQGIKVGLISGTMYRPFPGRELVNAIYQQMPQVKVVGVFDGTLDPVDGPIYTDLSAALNRFGREYFPQLPPKMFDFRFGGGQNPYFSVLNGALYRMIEEANRPENRAVERPIQQLDRNGEGPAVELDLTDVEGLPPSVTDAVILEFLGRGGLGAVSAAANLVEIVNGGDRFAQGIPQFGSEKTGSPTFGTAVISKEPITSYSHEGKRQAVIAFRPDLVEARHINRIKDGGVLLVNTSLSPAEIRRQHQVPDSVRVFTIDATALSLKALGKDFPNNVLLAVLAHLYPELISLEQLRARITEDLRGKENKIIQGNLRLIEEAVSSLQGENLA
;
A
#
# COMPACT_ATOMS: atom_id res chain seq x y z
N MET A 1 10.82 -16.45 -21.13
CA MET A 1 12.19 -15.91 -20.91
C MET A 1 12.49 -15.73 -19.42
N VAL A 2 11.58 -15.18 -18.61
CA VAL A 2 11.80 -14.99 -17.15
C VAL A 2 11.96 -16.32 -16.40
N GLU A 3 11.07 -17.29 -16.63
CA GLU A 3 11.19 -18.63 -16.04
C GLU A 3 12.53 -19.29 -16.35
N TRP A 4 12.97 -19.20 -17.61
CA TRP A 4 14.26 -19.73 -18.04
C TRP A 4 15.40 -19.11 -17.23
N ALA A 5 15.36 -17.81 -16.95
CA ALA A 5 16.38 -17.13 -16.16
C ALA A 5 16.42 -17.62 -14.70
N GLY A 6 15.25 -17.80 -14.07
CA GLY A 6 15.12 -18.34 -12.73
C GLY A 6 15.67 -19.77 -12.63
N GLN A 7 15.23 -20.67 -13.51
CA GLN A 7 15.68 -22.06 -13.51
C GLN A 7 17.15 -22.24 -13.95
N ASN A 8 17.73 -21.25 -14.66
CA ASN A 8 19.16 -21.17 -14.98
C ASN A 8 20.01 -20.49 -13.89
N ARG A 9 19.42 -20.24 -12.72
CA ARG A 9 20.11 -19.74 -11.53
C ARG A 9 20.83 -18.42 -11.77
N LEU A 10 20.22 -17.53 -12.55
CA LEU A 10 20.77 -16.20 -12.81
C LEU A 10 20.46 -15.26 -11.63
N PRO A 11 21.45 -14.56 -11.06
CA PRO A 11 21.26 -13.63 -9.94
C PRO A 11 20.65 -12.31 -10.44
N ILE A 12 19.38 -12.35 -10.83
CA ILE A 12 18.63 -11.21 -11.34
C ILE A 12 17.72 -10.69 -10.24
N VAL A 13 17.66 -9.36 -10.09
CA VAL A 13 16.65 -8.69 -9.26
C VAL A 13 15.57 -8.12 -10.16
N MET A 14 14.31 -8.35 -9.80
CA MET A 14 13.15 -7.78 -10.49
C MET A 14 12.24 -7.10 -9.46
N ALA A 15 12.12 -5.77 -9.54
CA ALA A 15 11.06 -5.07 -8.85
C ALA A 15 9.76 -5.22 -9.66
N LEU A 16 8.75 -5.86 -9.09
CA LEU A 16 7.49 -6.16 -9.75
C LEU A 16 6.35 -5.41 -9.07
N SER A 17 5.77 -4.44 -9.78
CA SER A 17 4.51 -3.81 -9.38
C SER A 17 3.36 -4.72 -9.83
N ASN A 18 2.81 -5.50 -8.90
CA ASN A 18 1.78 -6.51 -9.19
C ASN A 18 0.49 -5.86 -9.69
N ARG A 19 -0.09 -6.45 -10.75
CA ARG A 19 -1.33 -5.97 -11.36
C ARG A 19 -2.19 -7.11 -11.88
N ALA A 20 -3.46 -6.80 -12.12
CA ALA A 20 -4.39 -7.65 -12.83
C ALA A 20 -3.99 -7.80 -14.32
N ASN A 21 -4.60 -8.79 -14.99
CA ASN A 21 -4.27 -9.11 -16.39
C ASN A 21 -5.47 -9.05 -17.33
N ALA A 22 -6.44 -9.96 -17.16
CA ALA A 22 -7.53 -10.17 -18.12
C ALA A 22 -8.90 -10.12 -17.42
N PRO A 23 -9.90 -9.38 -17.95
CA PRO A 23 -9.76 -8.39 -19.03
C PRO A 23 -8.75 -7.29 -18.64
N LEU A 24 -8.26 -6.51 -19.63
CA LEU A 24 -7.20 -5.53 -19.39
C LEU A 24 -7.52 -4.68 -18.16
N ASN A 25 -6.70 -4.85 -17.13
CA ASN A 25 -6.84 -4.13 -15.88
C ASN A 25 -5.44 -3.78 -15.39
N ILE A 26 -5.20 -2.50 -15.14
CA ILE A 26 -3.90 -1.99 -14.72
C ILE A 26 -3.74 -2.00 -13.20
N TRP A 27 -4.83 -2.14 -12.47
CA TRP A 27 -4.88 -2.03 -11.02
C TRP A 27 -4.33 -3.28 -10.33
N HIS A 28 -4.14 -3.17 -9.02
CA HIS A 28 -3.53 -4.22 -8.21
C HIS A 28 -4.24 -5.57 -8.30
N GLU A 29 -3.44 -6.61 -8.53
CA GLU A 29 -3.76 -8.01 -8.23
C GLU A 29 -2.45 -8.79 -8.20
N ASP A 30 -2.37 -9.83 -7.37
CA ASP A 30 -1.18 -10.65 -7.19
C ASP A 30 -1.03 -11.76 -8.25
N VAL A 31 -1.82 -11.73 -9.32
CA VAL A 31 -1.82 -12.79 -10.36
C VAL A 31 -0.43 -12.95 -11.01
N ASP A 32 0.31 -11.87 -11.19
CA ASP A 32 1.67 -11.91 -11.76
C ASP A 32 2.65 -12.63 -10.82
N ARG A 33 2.53 -12.37 -9.51
CA ARG A 33 3.29 -13.03 -8.44
C ARG A 33 2.94 -14.51 -8.37
N ALA A 34 1.64 -14.82 -8.30
CA ALA A 34 1.15 -16.19 -8.23
C ALA A 34 1.66 -17.07 -9.38
N ARG A 35 1.89 -16.49 -10.57
CA ARG A 35 2.44 -17.20 -11.74
C ARG A 35 3.97 -17.37 -11.71
N ALA A 36 4.70 -16.58 -10.92
CA ALA A 36 6.15 -16.68 -10.78
C ALA A 36 6.62 -17.69 -9.72
N ARG A 37 5.67 -18.22 -8.93
CA ARG A 37 5.88 -19.01 -7.73
C ARG A 37 6.77 -20.26 -7.87
N ASP A 38 6.91 -20.77 -9.09
CA ASP A 38 7.62 -22.02 -9.41
C ASP A 38 9.06 -21.79 -9.90
N PHE A 39 9.47 -20.53 -10.13
CA PHE A 39 10.77 -20.21 -10.70
C PHE A 39 11.48 -19.00 -10.09
N ALA A 40 10.91 -18.31 -9.10
CA ALA A 40 11.51 -17.13 -8.48
C ALA A 40 11.50 -17.19 -6.95
N VAL A 41 12.53 -16.58 -6.33
CA VAL A 41 12.46 -16.15 -4.94
C VAL A 41 11.55 -14.93 -4.90
N GLU A 42 10.58 -14.92 -4.00
CA GLU A 42 9.58 -13.85 -3.93
C GLU A 42 9.59 -13.24 -2.53
N LEU A 43 10.05 -12.00 -2.48
CA LEU A 43 9.91 -11.10 -1.34
C LEU A 43 8.69 -10.22 -1.60
N VAL A 44 7.88 -9.96 -0.58
CA VAL A 44 6.65 -9.18 -0.69
C VAL A 44 6.71 -7.99 0.25
N ALA A 45 6.64 -6.79 -0.32
CA ALA A 45 6.63 -5.55 0.44
C ALA A 45 5.21 -5.22 0.91
N GLU A 46 5.05 -5.03 2.22
CA GLU A 46 3.82 -4.54 2.83
C GLU A 46 3.60 -3.04 2.56
N ASN A 47 4.67 -2.25 2.48
CA ASN A 47 4.59 -0.79 2.35
C ASN A 47 5.85 -0.21 1.66
N HIS A 48 5.89 1.11 1.48
CA HIS A 48 6.99 1.81 0.81
C HIS A 48 8.35 1.60 1.49
N GLN A 49 8.39 1.56 2.83
CA GLN A 49 9.62 1.31 3.56
C GLN A 49 10.16 -0.09 3.26
N GLN A 50 9.30 -1.11 3.29
CA GLN A 50 9.70 -2.48 2.94
C GLN A 50 10.06 -2.60 1.46
N ALA A 51 9.38 -1.88 0.57
CA ALA A 51 9.72 -1.85 -0.84
C ALA A 51 11.16 -1.34 -1.06
N TYR A 52 11.57 -0.30 -0.34
CA TYR A 52 12.95 0.20 -0.34
C TYR A 52 13.93 -0.82 0.29
N ASP A 53 13.63 -1.29 1.50
CA ASP A 53 14.51 -2.18 2.27
C ASP A 53 14.76 -3.52 1.56
N LEU A 54 13.69 -4.14 1.04
CA LEU A 54 13.77 -5.43 0.33
C LEU A 54 14.45 -5.29 -1.02
N SER A 55 14.34 -4.13 -1.69
CA SER A 55 15.05 -3.90 -2.95
C SER A 55 16.57 -3.91 -2.76
N LEU A 56 17.08 -3.32 -1.68
CA LEU A 56 18.51 -3.39 -1.36
C LEU A 56 18.93 -4.82 -1.00
N GLN A 57 18.14 -5.51 -0.17
CA GLN A 57 18.41 -6.90 0.22
C GLN A 57 18.37 -7.87 -0.97
N ALA A 58 17.51 -7.63 -1.95
CA ALA A 58 17.31 -8.52 -3.09
C ALA A 58 18.57 -8.73 -3.92
N PHE A 59 19.45 -7.73 -4.05
CA PHE A 59 20.75 -7.90 -4.74
C PHE A 59 21.60 -8.96 -4.04
N ARG A 60 21.77 -8.84 -2.73
CA ARG A 60 22.54 -9.79 -1.91
C ARG A 60 21.91 -11.19 -1.93
N ILE A 61 20.59 -11.26 -1.84
CA ILE A 61 19.85 -12.53 -1.90
C ILE A 61 20.02 -13.19 -3.26
N ALA A 62 19.82 -12.45 -4.36
CA ALA A 62 19.94 -12.98 -5.72
C ALA A 62 21.35 -13.51 -6.00
N GLU A 63 22.39 -12.76 -5.59
CA GLU A 63 23.79 -13.15 -5.74
C GLU A 63 24.16 -14.39 -4.91
N ARG A 64 23.79 -14.41 -3.61
CA ARG A 64 24.10 -15.55 -2.72
C ARG A 64 23.31 -16.82 -3.09
N ALA A 65 22.03 -16.67 -3.41
CA ALA A 65 21.17 -17.79 -3.80
C ALA A 65 21.48 -18.31 -5.22
N GLN A 66 22.00 -17.44 -6.09
CA GLN A 66 22.05 -17.63 -7.54
C GLN A 66 20.65 -17.94 -8.07
N TRP A 67 19.73 -17.00 -7.88
CA TRP A 67 18.35 -17.16 -8.29
C TRP A 67 17.71 -15.81 -8.63
N LEU A 68 16.74 -15.84 -9.54
CA LEU A 68 15.87 -14.70 -9.81
C LEU A 68 15.12 -14.33 -8.52
N THR A 69 15.34 -13.12 -8.02
CA THR A 69 14.68 -12.58 -6.83
C THR A 69 13.74 -11.46 -7.25
N ILE A 70 12.46 -11.67 -7.00
CA ILE A 70 11.40 -10.71 -7.27
C ILE A 70 11.04 -10.01 -5.97
N VAL A 71 11.07 -8.68 -6.00
CA VAL A 71 10.52 -7.82 -4.95
C VAL A 71 9.14 -7.37 -5.41
N ASN A 72 8.11 -7.99 -4.85
CA ASN A 72 6.72 -7.72 -5.15
C ASN A 72 6.24 -6.48 -4.39
N GLN A 73 5.60 -5.57 -5.11
CA GLN A 73 5.02 -4.34 -4.61
C GLN A 73 3.58 -4.23 -5.13
N ALA A 74 2.67 -3.76 -4.31
CA ALA A 74 1.29 -3.59 -4.76
C ALA A 74 1.18 -2.46 -5.80
N GLY A 75 0.72 -2.79 -7.01
CA GLY A 75 0.36 -1.82 -8.03
C GLY A 75 -0.59 -0.75 -7.50
N PHE A 76 -0.30 0.52 -7.83
CA PHE A 76 -0.97 1.73 -7.31
C PHE A 76 -0.82 1.97 -5.80
N PHE A 77 -1.04 0.97 -4.94
CA PHE A 77 -0.99 1.14 -3.49
C PHE A 77 0.41 1.36 -2.96
N THR A 78 1.42 0.61 -3.40
CA THR A 78 2.82 0.83 -3.01
C THR A 78 3.60 1.54 -4.10
N SER A 79 3.28 1.31 -5.37
CA SER A 79 4.08 1.84 -6.49
C SER A 79 3.76 3.27 -6.94
N HIS A 80 2.56 3.79 -6.64
CA HIS A 80 2.14 5.13 -7.08
C HIS A 80 1.63 6.04 -5.96
N SER A 81 1.40 5.51 -4.76
CA SER A 81 1.11 6.34 -3.60
C SER A 81 2.42 6.90 -3.01
N SER A 82 2.33 8.01 -2.28
CA SER A 82 3.46 8.63 -1.59
C SER A 82 3.37 8.38 -0.10
N ALA A 83 4.48 8.03 0.54
CA ALA A 83 4.60 7.92 1.98
C ALA A 83 6.04 8.22 2.41
N GLN A 84 6.25 8.52 3.69
CA GLN A 84 7.59 8.72 4.23
C GLN A 84 8.39 7.40 4.19
N VAL A 85 9.64 7.49 3.72
CA VAL A 85 10.60 6.38 3.75
C VAL A 85 11.88 6.85 4.43
N ARG A 86 12.35 6.09 5.41
CA ARG A 86 13.64 6.28 6.07
C ARG A 86 14.72 5.58 5.25
N VAL A 87 15.34 6.36 4.37
CA VAL A 87 16.49 5.92 3.58
C VAL A 87 17.73 5.82 4.47
N ILE A 88 18.58 4.83 4.21
CA ILE A 88 19.91 4.76 4.84
C ILE A 88 20.90 5.62 4.06
N PRO A 89 22.02 6.07 4.66
CA PRO A 89 23.06 6.81 3.95
C PRO A 89 23.60 6.05 2.72
N ASP A 90 23.98 6.79 1.68
CA ASP A 90 24.42 6.22 0.38
C ASP A 90 25.65 5.31 0.53
N ASP A 91 26.58 5.63 1.42
CA ASP A 91 27.77 4.84 1.71
C ASP A 91 27.42 3.52 2.42
N ALA A 92 26.47 3.54 3.35
CA ALA A 92 25.94 2.35 4.00
C ALA A 92 25.19 1.45 2.99
N ALA A 93 24.37 2.03 2.12
CA ALA A 93 23.67 1.29 1.05
C ALA A 93 24.67 0.67 0.06
N THR A 94 25.64 1.47 -0.41
CA THR A 94 26.67 1.01 -1.35
C THR A 94 27.53 -0.08 -0.73
N GLY A 95 27.94 0.07 0.53
CA GLY A 95 28.71 -0.92 1.27
C GLY A 95 27.95 -2.22 1.51
N PHE A 96 26.64 -2.14 1.74
CA PHE A 96 25.78 -3.31 1.92
C PHE A 96 25.57 -4.11 0.64
N VAL A 97 25.20 -3.44 -0.46
CA VAL A 97 25.01 -4.08 -1.78
C VAL A 97 26.35 -4.64 -2.26
N GLY A 98 27.41 -3.84 -2.17
CA GLY A 98 28.76 -4.21 -2.59
C GLY A 98 28.93 -4.25 -4.10
N GLU A 99 30.10 -4.71 -4.55
CA GLU A 99 30.38 -4.95 -5.96
C GLU A 99 29.93 -6.35 -6.37
N PHE A 100 29.25 -6.46 -7.51
CA PHE A 100 28.83 -7.74 -8.07
C PHE A 100 30.06 -8.60 -8.44
N GLN A 101 30.19 -9.75 -7.78
CA GLN A 101 31.22 -10.74 -8.06
C GLN A 101 30.57 -11.97 -8.72
N PRO A 102 30.48 -12.02 -10.07
CA PRO A 102 29.84 -13.13 -10.75
C PRO A 102 30.60 -14.44 -10.49
N LEU A 103 29.87 -15.50 -10.13
CA LEU A 103 30.44 -16.86 -10.05
C LEU A 103 31.02 -17.32 -11.40
N LEU A 104 30.51 -16.75 -12.49
CA LEU A 104 30.96 -17.01 -13.84
C LEU A 104 30.91 -15.72 -14.67
N ASP A 105 32.07 -15.34 -15.21
CA ASP A 105 32.22 -14.25 -16.17
C ASP A 105 32.45 -14.83 -17.59
N PRO A 106 31.46 -14.75 -18.50
CA PRO A 106 31.55 -15.30 -19.85
C PRO A 106 32.56 -14.55 -20.74
N PHE A 107 32.94 -13.32 -20.39
CA PHE A 107 33.94 -12.53 -21.12
C PHE A 107 35.37 -12.92 -20.72
N LYS A 108 35.57 -13.45 -19.51
CA LYS A 108 36.86 -13.99 -19.06
C LYS A 108 37.03 -15.48 -19.35
N LYS A 109 35.94 -16.26 -19.31
CA LYS A 109 35.96 -17.69 -19.58
C LYS A 109 34.79 -18.06 -20.48
N SER A 110 35.11 -18.36 -21.74
CA SER A 110 34.11 -18.82 -22.71
C SER A 110 33.48 -20.13 -22.23
N ILE A 111 32.15 -20.12 -22.12
CA ILE A 111 31.35 -21.29 -21.80
C ILE A 111 30.11 -21.35 -22.71
N SER A 112 29.59 -22.55 -22.92
CA SER A 112 28.28 -22.75 -23.55
C SER A 112 27.22 -22.86 -22.47
N LYS A 113 26.14 -22.06 -22.55
CA LYS A 113 24.99 -22.08 -21.64
C LYS A 113 23.69 -22.20 -22.45
N GLY A 114 22.72 -22.94 -21.94
CA GLY A 114 21.41 -23.11 -22.59
C GLY A 114 21.38 -24.13 -23.73
N GLY A 115 22.38 -25.03 -23.82
CA GLY A 115 22.36 -26.14 -24.76
C GLY A 115 21.25 -27.17 -24.48
N LEU A 116 20.94 -28.00 -25.48
CA LEU A 116 19.98 -29.09 -25.34
C LEU A 116 20.45 -30.07 -24.25
N THR A 117 19.64 -30.26 -23.21
CA THR A 117 19.93 -31.19 -22.12
C THR A 117 19.30 -32.54 -22.43
N SER A 118 20.09 -33.61 -22.39
CA SER A 118 19.59 -34.96 -22.66
C SER A 118 18.68 -35.47 -21.54
N PRO A 119 17.77 -36.43 -21.83
CA PRO A 119 16.93 -37.05 -20.80
C PRO A 119 17.71 -37.65 -19.62
N ALA A 120 18.95 -38.11 -19.85
CA ALA A 120 19.81 -38.65 -18.79
C ALA A 120 20.42 -37.55 -17.88
N ALA A 121 20.75 -36.38 -18.44
CA ALA A 121 21.38 -35.30 -17.69
C ALA A 121 20.37 -34.40 -16.97
N TYR A 122 19.13 -34.28 -17.49
CA TYR A 122 18.13 -33.35 -16.96
C TYR A 122 17.81 -33.57 -15.48
N PRO A 123 17.55 -34.81 -14.98
CA PRO A 123 17.26 -35.01 -13.56
C PRO A 123 18.41 -34.61 -12.64
N LEU A 124 19.66 -34.80 -13.06
CA LEU A 124 20.85 -34.40 -12.29
C LEU A 124 20.94 -32.88 -12.18
N GLN A 125 20.69 -32.15 -13.27
CA GLN A 125 20.63 -30.69 -13.24
C GLN A 125 19.50 -30.18 -12.35
N ARG A 126 18.32 -30.83 -12.38
CA ARG A 126 17.20 -30.50 -11.48
C ARG A 126 17.53 -30.77 -10.00
N ALA A 127 18.24 -31.86 -9.69
CA ALA A 127 18.69 -32.15 -8.33
C ALA A 127 19.63 -31.06 -7.77
N GLN A 128 20.52 -30.52 -8.60
CA GLN A 128 21.37 -29.37 -8.23
C GLN A 128 20.55 -28.11 -7.95
N ASN A 129 19.49 -27.85 -8.73
CA ASN A 129 18.57 -26.75 -8.48
C ASN A 129 17.84 -26.93 -7.15
N PHE A 130 17.36 -28.14 -6.82
CA PHE A 130 16.71 -28.41 -5.54
C PHE A 130 17.64 -28.22 -4.34
N ALA A 131 18.89 -28.66 -4.45
CA ALA A 131 19.89 -28.44 -3.40
C ALA A 131 20.18 -26.93 -3.19
N GLY A 132 20.27 -26.16 -4.27
CA GLY A 132 20.41 -24.70 -4.19
C GLY A 132 19.20 -24.03 -3.55
N TRP A 133 17.99 -24.44 -3.94
CA TRP A 133 16.73 -23.90 -3.42
C TRP A 133 16.57 -24.10 -1.91
N ALA A 134 17.00 -25.25 -1.37
CA ALA A 134 16.92 -25.55 0.05
C ALA A 134 17.76 -24.61 0.94
N ALA A 135 18.79 -23.95 0.40
CA ALA A 135 19.64 -23.02 1.14
C ALA A 135 19.07 -21.59 1.20
N ILE A 136 18.10 -21.26 0.34
CA ILE A 136 17.60 -19.88 0.16
C ILE A 136 17.01 -19.27 1.45
N PRO A 137 16.21 -19.98 2.27
CA PRO A 137 15.65 -19.39 3.49
C PRO A 137 16.73 -18.89 4.46
N ARG A 138 17.85 -19.64 4.58
CA ARG A 138 19.00 -19.22 5.38
C ARG A 138 19.64 -17.95 4.81
N THR A 139 19.87 -17.92 3.50
CA THR A 139 20.42 -16.74 2.81
C THR A 139 19.57 -15.49 3.05
N ILE A 140 18.24 -15.63 3.02
CA ILE A 140 17.32 -14.53 3.27
C ILE A 140 17.42 -14.07 4.72
N GLN A 141 17.40 -14.98 5.70
CA GLN A 141 17.55 -14.63 7.11
C GLN A 141 18.87 -13.90 7.40
N GLU A 142 20.00 -14.45 6.94
CA GLU A 142 21.33 -13.84 7.13
C GLU A 142 21.39 -12.44 6.50
N THR A 143 20.82 -12.26 5.31
CA THR A 143 20.78 -10.96 4.64
C THR A 143 19.90 -9.96 5.41
N HIS A 144 18.79 -10.43 5.98
CA HIS A 144 17.90 -9.60 6.79
C HIS A 144 18.60 -9.13 8.07
N ASP A 145 19.31 -10.03 8.75
CA ASP A 145 20.06 -9.73 9.97
C ASP A 145 21.20 -8.72 9.70
N GLU A 146 21.89 -8.86 8.57
CA GLU A 146 22.90 -7.90 8.12
C GLU A 146 22.29 -6.52 7.81
N PHE A 147 21.18 -6.50 7.08
CA PHE A 147 20.48 -5.25 6.76
C PHE A 147 19.94 -4.57 8.01
N GLY A 148 19.48 -5.34 9.01
CA GLY A 148 19.01 -4.80 10.27
C GLY A 148 20.09 -4.06 11.06
N LYS A 149 21.34 -4.50 10.99
CA LYS A 149 22.48 -3.83 11.65
C LYS A 149 22.76 -2.45 11.07
N ILE A 150 22.62 -2.26 9.76
CA ILE A 150 22.91 -0.98 9.09
C ILE A 150 21.71 -0.03 9.07
N SER A 151 20.49 -0.59 9.03
CA SER A 151 19.27 0.19 8.89
C SER A 151 18.60 0.54 10.22
N GLY A 152 18.96 -0.19 11.28
CA GLY A 152 18.29 -0.15 12.57
C GLY A 152 16.87 -0.75 12.54
N ARG A 153 16.47 -1.40 11.44
CA ARG A 153 15.14 -1.99 11.24
C ARG A 153 15.25 -3.50 11.13
N ALA A 154 14.48 -4.23 11.93
CA ALA A 154 14.50 -5.70 11.92
C ALA A 154 13.08 -6.27 11.77
N PRO A 155 12.44 -6.13 10.59
CA PRO A 155 11.27 -6.94 10.28
C PRO A 155 11.60 -8.45 10.37
N GLY A 156 10.58 -9.29 10.37
CA GLY A 156 10.77 -10.72 10.21
C GLY A 156 11.15 -11.05 8.76
N ALA A 157 12.23 -11.81 8.57
CA ALA A 157 12.69 -12.21 7.24
C ALA A 157 11.66 -13.06 6.47
N PHE A 158 10.87 -13.85 7.20
CA PHE A 158 9.83 -14.71 6.63
C PHE A 158 8.44 -14.09 6.74
N PHE A 159 8.10 -13.62 7.94
CA PHE A 159 6.83 -12.96 8.26
C PHE A 159 6.95 -12.20 9.57
N ASN A 160 6.01 -11.31 9.82
CA ASN A 160 5.82 -10.55 11.05
C ASN A 160 4.51 -10.98 11.71
N THR A 161 4.44 -10.94 13.04
CA THR A 161 3.19 -11.09 13.80
C THR A 161 2.69 -9.73 14.28
N TYR A 162 1.39 -9.64 14.56
CA TYR A 162 0.76 -8.46 15.16
C TYR A 162 -0.46 -8.88 15.98
N HIS A 163 -0.46 -8.56 17.28
CA HIS A 163 -1.49 -9.01 18.23
C HIS A 163 -1.87 -10.48 18.07
N ALA A 164 -0.87 -11.37 17.97
CA ALA A 164 -1.09 -12.74 17.53
C ALA A 164 -1.02 -13.76 18.69
N GLU A 165 -0.28 -13.43 19.75
CA GLU A 165 0.09 -14.31 20.86
C GLU A 165 -1.11 -14.87 21.62
N ASP A 166 -2.17 -14.07 21.76
CA ASP A 166 -3.42 -14.43 22.45
C ASP A 166 -4.63 -14.54 21.50
N ALA A 167 -4.38 -14.51 20.19
CA ALA A 167 -5.44 -14.44 19.19
C ALA A 167 -6.30 -15.71 19.15
N GLU A 168 -7.62 -15.52 19.08
CA GLU A 168 -8.59 -16.58 18.78
C GLU A 168 -8.89 -16.67 17.28
N TYR A 169 -8.72 -15.55 16.58
CA TYR A 169 -8.88 -15.41 15.14
C TYR A 169 -7.58 -14.90 14.54
N LEU A 170 -7.09 -15.54 13.47
CA LEU A 170 -5.81 -15.18 12.88
C LEU A 170 -5.98 -14.80 11.42
N PHE A 171 -5.56 -13.61 11.04
CA PHE A 171 -5.43 -13.21 9.65
C PHE A 171 -4.05 -13.58 9.10
N VAL A 172 -4.00 -14.00 7.84
CA VAL A 172 -2.74 -14.25 7.12
C VAL A 172 -2.82 -13.51 5.80
N ASN A 173 -1.87 -12.59 5.56
CA ASN A 173 -1.81 -11.81 4.33
C ASN A 173 -0.36 -11.57 3.89
N TYR A 174 -0.15 -11.37 2.59
CA TYR A 174 1.11 -10.90 2.02
C TYR A 174 0.85 -9.58 1.27
N GLY A 175 1.66 -8.55 1.51
CA GLY A 175 1.56 -7.27 0.80
C GLY A 175 0.66 -6.21 1.46
N PHE A 176 0.21 -5.23 0.67
CA PHE A 176 -0.30 -3.94 1.18
C PHE A 176 -1.49 -4.02 2.13
N LEU A 177 -2.36 -5.02 1.96
CA LEU A 177 -3.55 -5.17 2.80
C LEU A 177 -3.20 -5.39 4.28
N SER A 178 -2.00 -5.94 4.58
CA SER A 178 -1.52 -6.11 5.95
C SER A 178 -1.50 -4.79 6.72
N GLY A 179 -1.15 -3.68 6.07
CA GLY A 179 -1.14 -2.36 6.71
C GLY A 179 -2.53 -1.88 7.12
N THR A 180 -3.54 -2.14 6.30
CA THR A 180 -4.96 -1.90 6.61
C THR A 180 -5.48 -2.88 7.68
N LEU A 181 -5.08 -4.16 7.62
CA LEU A 181 -5.47 -5.17 8.59
C LEU A 181 -4.96 -4.85 10.00
N ARG A 182 -3.75 -4.28 10.15
CA ARG A 182 -3.25 -3.82 11.47
C ARG A 182 -4.19 -2.81 12.10
N THR A 183 -4.54 -1.76 11.35
CA THR A 183 -5.47 -0.73 11.79
C THR A 183 -6.85 -1.31 12.13
N PHE A 184 -7.35 -2.22 11.30
CA PHE A 184 -8.61 -2.90 11.56
C PHE A 184 -8.54 -3.79 12.83
N ILE A 185 -7.44 -4.49 13.04
CA ILE A 185 -7.20 -5.29 14.25
C ILE A 185 -7.19 -4.42 15.49
N ASP A 186 -6.56 -3.25 15.47
CA ASP A 186 -6.55 -2.34 16.62
C ASP A 186 -7.97 -1.94 17.02
N ILE A 187 -8.83 -1.66 16.03
CA ILE A 187 -10.25 -1.37 16.27
C ILE A 187 -10.95 -2.56 16.92
N MET A 188 -10.80 -3.76 16.37
CA MET A 188 -11.44 -4.98 16.89
C MET A 188 -10.92 -5.37 18.27
N ARG A 189 -9.64 -5.14 18.55
CA ARG A 189 -9.02 -5.33 19.86
C ARG A 189 -9.59 -4.35 20.89
N GLY A 190 -9.83 -3.09 20.51
CA GLY A 190 -10.55 -2.13 21.35
C GLY A 190 -11.98 -2.56 21.70
N GLN A 191 -12.61 -3.37 20.83
CA GLN A 191 -13.92 -3.99 21.07
C GLN A 191 -13.85 -5.34 21.80
N GLY A 192 -12.66 -5.75 22.25
CA GLY A 192 -12.44 -6.99 22.99
C GLY A 192 -12.35 -8.25 22.13
N ILE A 193 -12.35 -8.13 20.80
CA ILE A 193 -12.22 -9.26 19.88
C ILE A 193 -10.74 -9.62 19.72
N LYS A 194 -10.37 -10.85 20.09
CA LYS A 194 -8.99 -11.33 20.03
C LYS A 194 -8.59 -11.78 18.63
N VAL A 195 -8.36 -10.82 17.75
CA VAL A 195 -7.87 -11.06 16.38
C VAL A 195 -6.41 -10.64 16.23
N GLY A 196 -5.63 -11.43 15.50
CA GLY A 196 -4.22 -11.17 15.21
C GLY A 196 -3.89 -11.30 13.72
N LEU A 197 -2.65 -10.97 13.35
CA LEU A 197 -2.17 -11.03 11.96
C LEU A 197 -0.79 -11.68 11.87
N ILE A 198 -0.62 -12.54 10.87
CA ILE A 198 0.67 -12.85 10.24
C ILE A 198 0.75 -12.08 8.92
N SER A 199 1.72 -11.18 8.81
CA SER A 199 2.06 -10.47 7.58
C SER A 199 3.33 -11.04 6.97
N GLY A 200 3.21 -11.68 5.81
CA GLY A 200 4.31 -12.38 5.16
C GLY A 200 5.27 -11.48 4.39
N THR A 201 6.58 -11.73 4.54
CA THR A 201 7.67 -11.02 3.85
C THR A 201 8.33 -11.90 2.80
N MET A 202 8.52 -13.20 3.05
CA MET A 202 8.99 -14.18 2.08
C MET A 202 7.85 -15.11 1.69
N TYR A 203 7.44 -15.08 0.42
CA TYR A 203 6.42 -15.98 -0.10
C TYR A 203 7.02 -17.19 -0.83
N ARG A 204 8.16 -17.00 -1.52
CA ARG A 204 8.93 -18.09 -2.12
C ARG A 204 10.42 -18.00 -1.77
N PRO A 205 11.04 -19.08 -1.26
CA PRO A 205 10.43 -20.37 -0.85
C PRO A 205 9.34 -20.19 0.22
N PHE A 206 8.27 -20.98 0.18
CA PHE A 206 7.15 -20.81 1.11
C PHE A 206 7.56 -21.24 2.54
N PRO A 207 7.45 -20.38 3.57
CA PRO A 207 7.87 -20.69 4.94
C PRO A 207 6.83 -21.53 5.69
N GLY A 208 6.36 -22.62 5.06
CA GLY A 208 5.24 -23.41 5.57
C GLY A 208 5.51 -24.05 6.92
N ARG A 209 6.76 -24.50 7.18
CA ARG A 209 7.10 -25.10 8.48
C ARG A 209 7.08 -24.04 9.59
N GLU A 210 7.65 -22.88 9.32
CA GLU A 210 7.75 -21.77 10.24
C GLU A 210 6.37 -21.19 10.57
N LEU A 211 5.50 -21.06 9.57
CA LEU A 211 4.10 -20.64 9.77
C LEU A 211 3.32 -21.64 10.63
N VAL A 212 3.42 -22.94 10.33
CA VAL A 212 2.74 -23.98 11.12
C VAL A 212 3.25 -23.99 12.55
N ASN A 213 4.56 -23.89 12.75
CA ASN A 213 5.14 -23.81 14.10
C ASN A 213 4.62 -22.58 14.85
N ALA A 214 4.55 -21.41 14.20
CA ALA A 214 4.00 -20.21 14.80
C ALA A 214 2.53 -20.42 15.22
N ILE A 215 1.70 -20.95 14.32
CA ILE A 215 0.27 -21.18 14.58
C ILE A 215 0.06 -22.15 15.75
N TYR A 216 0.72 -23.31 15.78
CA TYR A 216 0.45 -24.32 16.82
C TYR A 216 1.20 -24.09 18.14
N GLN A 217 2.40 -23.52 18.11
CA GLN A 217 3.23 -23.39 19.32
C GLN A 217 3.13 -22.00 19.95
N GLN A 218 3.02 -20.95 19.13
CA GLN A 218 3.02 -19.57 19.62
C GLN A 218 1.59 -19.01 19.73
N MET A 219 0.64 -19.56 18.97
CA MET A 219 -0.74 -19.09 18.90
C MET A 219 -1.77 -20.23 19.11
N PRO A 220 -1.64 -21.06 20.16
CA PRO A 220 -2.45 -22.26 20.33
C PRO A 220 -3.95 -22.01 20.54
N GLN A 221 -4.35 -20.75 20.76
CA GLN A 221 -5.75 -20.34 20.95
C GLN A 221 -6.50 -20.10 19.64
N VAL A 222 -5.80 -20.08 18.50
CA VAL A 222 -6.40 -19.79 17.20
C VAL A 222 -7.39 -20.88 16.81
N LYS A 223 -8.66 -20.48 16.67
CA LYS A 223 -9.78 -21.34 16.27
C LYS A 223 -9.97 -21.32 14.76
N VAL A 224 -9.81 -20.14 14.15
CA VAL A 224 -10.07 -19.90 12.73
C VAL A 224 -8.99 -18.99 12.14
N VAL A 225 -8.50 -19.37 10.96
CA VAL A 225 -7.56 -18.59 10.16
C VAL A 225 -8.28 -18.01 8.94
N GLY A 226 -8.21 -16.70 8.74
CA GLY A 226 -8.67 -16.01 7.54
C GLY A 226 -7.48 -15.68 6.66
N VAL A 227 -7.33 -16.36 5.52
CA VAL A 227 -6.28 -16.07 4.55
C VAL A 227 -6.81 -15.04 3.57
N PHE A 228 -6.08 -13.94 3.36
CA PHE A 228 -6.41 -12.91 2.40
C PHE A 228 -5.54 -13.10 1.14
N ASP A 229 -6.16 -13.58 0.07
CA ASP A 229 -5.51 -13.81 -1.22
C ASP A 229 -5.81 -12.65 -2.18
N GLY A 230 -4.76 -11.96 -2.61
CA GLY A 230 -4.83 -10.86 -3.57
C GLY A 230 -5.06 -11.32 -5.01
N THR A 231 -5.65 -12.49 -5.25
CA THR A 231 -5.96 -13.03 -6.59
C THR A 231 -7.42 -13.43 -6.70
N LEU A 232 -7.98 -13.34 -7.91
CA LEU A 232 -9.33 -13.83 -8.24
C LEU A 232 -9.24 -15.13 -9.05
N ASP A 233 -8.36 -16.06 -8.62
CA ASP A 233 -8.20 -17.35 -9.29
C ASP A 233 -9.49 -18.19 -9.19
N PRO A 234 -9.82 -19.00 -10.21
CA PRO A 234 -11.09 -19.75 -10.26
C PRO A 234 -11.12 -20.97 -9.32
N VAL A 235 -9.99 -21.32 -8.70
CA VAL A 235 -9.84 -22.51 -7.85
C VAL A 235 -9.72 -22.07 -6.40
N ASP A 236 -8.57 -22.29 -5.78
CA ASP A 236 -8.16 -21.81 -4.46
C ASP A 236 -7.16 -20.66 -4.59
N GLY A 237 -7.17 -19.74 -3.62
CA GLY A 237 -6.15 -18.72 -3.48
C GLY A 237 -4.77 -19.37 -3.26
N PRO A 238 -3.70 -18.82 -3.85
CA PRO A 238 -2.38 -19.45 -3.80
C PRO A 238 -1.80 -19.49 -2.37
N ILE A 239 -2.01 -18.46 -1.55
CA ILE A 239 -1.57 -18.45 -0.14
C ILE A 239 -2.39 -19.47 0.65
N TYR A 240 -3.71 -19.47 0.48
CA TYR A 240 -4.60 -20.43 1.14
C TYR A 240 -4.21 -21.88 0.83
N THR A 241 -3.91 -22.17 -0.44
CA THR A 241 -3.50 -23.51 -0.90
C THR A 241 -2.19 -23.94 -0.23
N ASP A 242 -1.18 -23.08 -0.24
CA ASP A 242 0.13 -23.39 0.33
C ASP A 242 0.07 -23.58 1.84
N LEU A 243 -0.69 -22.72 2.55
CA LEU A 243 -0.87 -22.84 3.99
C LEU A 243 -1.66 -24.10 4.35
N SER A 244 -2.72 -24.42 3.60
CA SER A 244 -3.49 -25.66 3.79
C SER A 244 -2.60 -26.89 3.62
N ALA A 245 -1.76 -26.91 2.59
CA ALA A 245 -0.80 -27.99 2.35
C ALA A 245 0.25 -28.07 3.47
N ALA A 246 0.77 -26.93 3.94
CA ALA A 246 1.72 -26.88 5.04
C ALA A 246 1.12 -27.39 6.35
N LEU A 247 -0.10 -26.97 6.70
CA LEU A 247 -0.84 -27.46 7.86
C LEU A 247 -1.08 -28.97 7.77
N ASN A 248 -1.44 -29.51 6.60
CA ASN A 248 -1.59 -30.96 6.45
C ASN A 248 -0.27 -31.71 6.58
N ARG A 249 0.83 -31.15 6.07
CA ARG A 249 2.16 -31.78 6.05
C ARG A 249 2.85 -31.73 7.41
N PHE A 250 2.93 -30.54 8.00
CA PHE A 250 3.68 -30.25 9.23
C PHE A 250 2.80 -30.20 10.47
N GLY A 251 1.52 -29.85 10.34
CA GLY A 251 0.56 -29.80 11.46
C GLY A 251 0.36 -31.15 12.14
N ARG A 252 0.63 -32.24 11.41
CA ARG A 252 0.73 -33.60 11.93
C ARG A 252 1.70 -33.71 13.11
N GLU A 253 2.81 -32.99 13.13
CA GLU A 253 3.73 -33.03 14.29
C GLU A 253 3.04 -32.58 15.60
N TYR A 254 1.89 -31.91 15.49
CA TYR A 254 1.02 -31.40 16.56
C TYR A 254 -0.30 -32.18 16.67
N PHE A 255 -0.28 -33.48 16.31
CA PHE A 255 -1.40 -34.44 16.20
C PHE A 255 -2.46 -34.50 17.33
N PRO A 256 -2.29 -33.98 18.56
CA PRO A 256 -3.40 -33.89 19.52
C PRO A 256 -4.44 -32.80 19.18
N GLN A 257 -4.11 -31.81 18.35
CA GLN A 257 -4.98 -30.68 18.02
C GLN A 257 -5.49 -30.80 16.57
N LEU A 258 -6.80 -30.62 16.38
CA LEU A 258 -7.37 -30.49 15.04
C LEU A 258 -6.89 -29.16 14.44
N PRO A 259 -6.56 -29.10 13.14
CA PRO A 259 -6.12 -27.85 12.53
C PRO A 259 -7.20 -26.78 12.66
N PRO A 260 -6.80 -25.50 12.80
CA PRO A 260 -7.77 -24.42 12.81
C PRO A 260 -8.54 -24.43 11.50
N LYS A 261 -9.82 -24.06 11.56
CA LYS A 261 -10.64 -23.91 10.36
C LYS A 261 -10.08 -22.76 9.53
N MET A 262 -10.26 -22.81 8.21
CA MET A 262 -9.70 -21.80 7.30
C MET A 262 -10.76 -21.20 6.38
N PHE A 263 -10.63 -19.90 6.15
CA PHE A 263 -11.29 -19.17 5.07
C PHE A 263 -10.27 -18.65 4.08
N ASP A 264 -10.70 -18.53 2.82
CA ASP A 264 -10.02 -17.90 1.71
C ASP A 264 -10.80 -16.65 1.29
N PHE A 265 -10.34 -15.49 1.74
CA PHE A 265 -10.90 -14.18 1.42
C PHE A 265 -10.17 -13.57 0.24
N ARG A 266 -10.83 -13.47 -0.91
CA ARG A 266 -10.21 -13.05 -2.17
C ARG A 266 -10.52 -11.62 -2.54
N PHE A 267 -9.52 -10.90 -3.03
CA PHE A 267 -9.68 -9.55 -3.58
C PHE A 267 -8.72 -9.35 -4.75
N GLY A 268 -9.02 -8.41 -5.65
CA GLY A 268 -8.22 -8.20 -6.86
C GLY A 268 -8.78 -7.09 -7.72
N GLY A 269 -8.25 -6.91 -8.92
CA GLY A 269 -8.73 -5.91 -9.87
C GLY A 269 -8.70 -4.45 -9.40
N GLY A 270 -7.82 -4.10 -8.45
CA GLY A 270 -7.73 -2.75 -7.87
C GLY A 270 -8.58 -2.50 -6.65
N GLN A 271 -9.28 -3.52 -6.17
CA GLN A 271 -10.03 -3.41 -4.93
C GLN A 271 -9.08 -3.29 -3.72
N ASN A 272 -9.48 -2.45 -2.78
CA ASN A 272 -8.84 -2.32 -1.49
C ASN A 272 -9.91 -2.50 -0.40
N PRO A 273 -10.01 -3.68 0.24
CA PRO A 273 -11.06 -3.96 1.21
C PRO A 273 -11.22 -2.84 2.26
N TYR A 274 -12.46 -2.37 2.39
CA TYR A 274 -12.88 -1.42 3.42
C TYR A 274 -13.06 -2.13 4.77
N PHE A 275 -13.02 -1.38 5.87
CA PHE A 275 -13.20 -1.93 7.20
C PHE A 275 -14.54 -2.65 7.35
N SER A 276 -15.62 -2.18 6.72
CA SER A 276 -16.91 -2.88 6.71
C SER A 276 -16.85 -4.26 6.06
N VAL A 277 -16.03 -4.43 5.01
CA VAL A 277 -15.83 -5.71 4.32
C VAL A 277 -14.94 -6.64 5.16
N LEU A 278 -13.89 -6.09 5.78
CA LEU A 278 -13.04 -6.83 6.72
C LEU A 278 -13.84 -7.28 7.96
N ASN A 279 -14.77 -6.45 8.42
CA ASN A 279 -15.67 -6.76 9.51
C ASN A 279 -16.58 -7.94 9.15
N GLY A 280 -17.22 -7.93 7.97
CA GLY A 280 -18.03 -9.06 7.54
C GLY A 280 -17.22 -10.35 7.38
N ALA A 281 -15.96 -10.28 6.92
CA ALA A 281 -15.05 -11.42 6.92
C ALA A 281 -14.79 -11.98 8.34
N LEU A 282 -14.53 -11.11 9.31
CA LEU A 282 -14.34 -11.49 10.71
C LEU A 282 -15.61 -12.10 11.32
N TYR A 283 -16.79 -11.53 11.06
CA TYR A 283 -18.06 -12.09 11.53
C TYR A 283 -18.29 -13.51 11.02
N ARG A 284 -17.92 -13.83 9.78
CA ARG A 284 -17.97 -15.20 9.24
C ARG A 284 -17.04 -16.14 10.00
N MET A 285 -15.83 -15.68 10.34
CA MET A 285 -14.89 -16.47 11.15
C MET A 285 -15.44 -16.73 12.56
N ILE A 286 -16.05 -15.72 13.19
CA ILE A 286 -16.69 -15.85 14.51
C ILE A 286 -17.86 -16.83 14.46
N GLU A 287 -18.73 -16.72 13.45
CA GLU A 287 -19.86 -17.64 13.22
C GLU A 287 -19.38 -19.09 13.11
N GLU A 288 -18.32 -19.32 12.33
CA GLU A 288 -17.77 -20.65 12.09
C GLU A 288 -17.05 -21.25 13.31
N ALA A 289 -16.39 -20.41 14.11
CA ALA A 289 -15.78 -20.81 15.38
C ALA A 289 -16.80 -21.32 16.40
N ASN A 290 -18.03 -20.78 16.35
CA ASN A 290 -19.11 -21.13 17.27
C ASN A 290 -19.93 -22.36 16.82
N ARG A 291 -19.63 -22.95 15.66
CA ARG A 291 -20.33 -24.15 15.20
C ARG A 291 -19.93 -25.38 16.03
N PRO A 292 -20.89 -26.18 16.52
CA PRO A 292 -20.64 -27.30 17.43
C PRO A 292 -19.93 -28.49 16.77
N GLU A 293 -19.98 -28.56 15.45
CA GLU A 293 -19.39 -29.63 14.64
C GLU A 293 -18.00 -29.24 14.13
N ASN A 294 -17.03 -30.11 14.36
CA ASN A 294 -15.69 -29.95 13.79
C ASN A 294 -15.63 -30.56 12.39
N ARG A 295 -16.19 -29.83 11.42
CA ARG A 295 -16.16 -30.16 9.99
C ARG A 295 -15.44 -29.08 9.20
N ALA A 296 -15.07 -29.40 7.97
CA ALA A 296 -14.55 -28.43 7.02
C ALA A 296 -15.59 -27.31 6.76
N VAL A 297 -15.10 -26.11 6.51
CA VAL A 297 -15.95 -24.97 6.13
C VAL A 297 -16.60 -25.28 4.78
N GLU A 298 -17.92 -25.15 4.69
CA GLU A 298 -18.69 -25.52 3.49
C GLU A 298 -18.45 -24.56 2.32
N ARG A 299 -18.21 -23.28 2.61
CA ARG A 299 -17.91 -22.21 1.64
C ARG A 299 -16.70 -21.41 2.10
N PRO A 300 -15.49 -22.00 2.05
CA PRO A 300 -14.29 -21.36 2.55
C PRO A 300 -13.91 -20.14 1.70
N ILE A 301 -14.27 -20.17 0.41
CA ILE A 301 -13.97 -19.11 -0.56
C ILE A 301 -15.01 -18.00 -0.45
N GLN A 302 -14.54 -16.78 -0.21
CA GLN A 302 -15.36 -15.57 -0.10
C GLN A 302 -14.70 -14.45 -0.91
N GLN A 303 -15.39 -13.94 -1.92
CA GLN A 303 -14.92 -12.76 -2.63
C GLN A 303 -15.24 -11.50 -1.81
N LEU A 304 -14.22 -10.69 -1.56
CA LEU A 304 -14.35 -9.38 -0.93
C LEU A 304 -14.58 -8.36 -2.05
N ASP A 305 -15.85 -8.11 -2.37
CA ASP A 305 -16.23 -7.08 -3.35
C ASP A 305 -16.75 -5.80 -2.68
N ARG A 306 -16.22 -4.65 -3.12
CA ARG A 306 -16.70 -3.30 -2.80
C ARG A 306 -18.09 -2.99 -3.38
N ASN A 307 -18.55 -3.70 -4.41
CA ASN A 307 -19.83 -3.41 -5.08
C ASN A 307 -21.05 -4.13 -4.48
N GLY A 308 -20.93 -4.71 -3.28
CA GLY A 308 -22.08 -5.23 -2.53
C GLY A 308 -22.30 -6.74 -2.62
N GLU A 309 -21.38 -7.50 -3.23
CA GLU A 309 -21.45 -8.97 -3.26
C GLU A 309 -20.59 -9.66 -2.18
N GLY A 310 -19.71 -8.93 -1.49
CA GLY A 310 -18.92 -9.43 -0.36
C GLY A 310 -19.66 -9.32 0.99
N PRO A 311 -19.23 -10.05 2.04
CA PRO A 311 -19.79 -9.88 3.38
C PRO A 311 -19.41 -8.50 3.91
N ALA A 312 -20.32 -7.53 3.83
CA ALA A 312 -20.13 -6.20 4.39
C ALA A 312 -21.02 -6.05 5.63
N VAL A 313 -20.39 -5.75 6.76
CA VAL A 313 -21.07 -5.44 8.02
C VAL A 313 -20.56 -4.07 8.47
N GLU A 314 -21.48 -3.10 8.62
CA GLU A 314 -21.09 -1.76 9.09
C GLU A 314 -20.35 -1.84 10.43
N LEU A 315 -19.35 -0.98 10.55
CA LEU A 315 -18.50 -0.90 11.71
C LEU A 315 -18.96 0.27 12.57
N ASP A 316 -19.41 0.00 13.79
CA ASP A 316 -19.63 1.06 14.76
C ASP A 316 -18.30 1.37 15.46
N LEU A 317 -17.84 2.61 15.31
CA LEU A 317 -16.64 3.14 15.96
C LEU A 317 -16.96 3.99 17.19
N THR A 318 -18.25 4.14 17.52
CA THR A 318 -18.70 4.86 18.69
C THR A 318 -18.17 4.18 19.94
N ASP A 319 -17.60 4.97 20.85
CA ASP A 319 -17.09 4.52 22.15
C ASP A 319 -15.97 3.45 22.12
N VAL A 320 -15.26 3.29 21.00
CA VAL A 320 -14.06 2.43 20.95
C VAL A 320 -12.85 3.20 21.50
N GLU A 321 -12.39 2.82 22.68
CA GLU A 321 -11.20 3.40 23.31
C GLU A 321 -9.88 2.89 22.69
N GLY A 322 -8.84 3.72 22.70
CA GLY A 322 -7.48 3.32 22.32
C GLY A 322 -7.23 3.19 20.81
N LEU A 323 -8.14 3.68 19.96
CA LEU A 323 -7.92 3.72 18.52
C LEU A 323 -6.71 4.59 18.14
N PRO A 324 -5.93 4.19 17.12
CA PRO A 324 -4.77 4.97 16.70
C PRO A 324 -5.21 6.33 16.13
N PRO A 325 -4.42 7.41 16.34
CA PRO A 325 -4.67 8.73 15.76
C PRO A 325 -4.82 8.73 14.23
N SER A 326 -4.23 7.75 13.54
CA SER A 326 -4.41 7.55 12.09
C SER A 326 -5.85 7.17 11.69
N VAL A 327 -6.69 6.81 12.66
CA VAL A 327 -8.12 6.53 12.49
C VAL A 327 -8.98 7.65 13.08
N THR A 328 -8.68 8.10 14.30
CA THR A 328 -9.53 9.06 15.05
C THR A 328 -9.25 10.51 14.70
N ASP A 329 -7.97 10.88 14.60
CA ASP A 329 -7.50 12.27 14.50
C ASP A 329 -6.93 12.60 13.12
N ALA A 330 -6.94 11.64 12.19
CA ALA A 330 -6.36 11.81 10.87
C ALA A 330 -7.05 12.93 10.10
N VAL A 331 -6.23 13.78 9.48
CA VAL A 331 -6.69 14.81 8.57
C VAL A 331 -6.68 14.27 7.15
N ILE A 332 -7.87 14.06 6.60
CA ILE A 332 -8.13 13.55 5.26
C ILE A 332 -8.54 14.73 4.37
N LEU A 333 -7.75 14.95 3.33
CA LEU A 333 -8.00 15.97 2.30
C LEU A 333 -8.20 15.29 0.96
N GLU A 334 -9.17 15.77 0.18
CA GLU A 334 -9.49 15.21 -1.13
C GLU A 334 -9.33 16.29 -2.21
N PHE A 335 -8.53 16.01 -3.22
CA PHE A 335 -8.21 16.90 -4.33
C PHE A 335 -8.94 16.39 -5.57
N LEU A 336 -9.92 17.15 -6.06
CA LEU A 336 -10.68 16.84 -7.26
C LEU A 336 -10.10 17.62 -8.43
N GLY A 337 -9.57 16.92 -9.43
CA GLY A 337 -9.01 17.54 -10.64
C GLY A 337 -9.37 16.82 -11.92
N ARG A 338 -8.78 17.29 -13.02
CA ARG A 338 -8.72 16.58 -14.29
C ARG A 338 -7.27 16.39 -14.68
N GLY A 339 -6.98 15.37 -15.48
CA GLY A 339 -5.64 15.14 -16.03
C GLY A 339 -5.10 16.42 -16.68
N GLY A 340 -3.95 16.91 -16.19
CA GLY A 340 -3.31 18.16 -16.63
C GLY A 340 -3.47 19.36 -15.69
N LEU A 341 -4.39 19.34 -14.72
CA LEU A 341 -4.64 20.48 -13.81
C LEU A 341 -3.76 20.48 -12.55
N GLY A 342 -3.02 19.40 -12.29
CA GLY A 342 -2.07 19.33 -11.17
C GLY A 342 -2.64 18.92 -9.82
N ALA A 343 -3.87 18.39 -9.73
CA ALA A 343 -4.47 17.94 -8.46
C ALA A 343 -3.68 16.83 -7.77
N VAL A 344 -3.24 15.81 -8.51
CA VAL A 344 -2.40 14.73 -7.98
C VAL A 344 -1.04 15.27 -7.52
N SER A 345 -0.44 16.17 -8.30
CA SER A 345 0.82 16.84 -7.92
C SER A 345 0.66 17.70 -6.68
N ALA A 346 -0.47 18.38 -6.51
CA ALA A 346 -0.75 19.15 -5.30
C ALA A 346 -0.82 18.26 -4.06
N ALA A 347 -1.53 17.11 -4.15
CA ALA A 347 -1.60 16.13 -3.07
C ALA A 347 -0.22 15.55 -2.74
N ALA A 348 0.58 15.18 -3.75
CA ALA A 348 1.93 14.65 -3.55
C ALA A 348 2.86 15.69 -2.89
N ASN A 349 2.86 16.93 -3.38
CA ASN A 349 3.66 18.00 -2.80
C ASN A 349 3.26 18.30 -1.35
N LEU A 350 1.96 18.30 -1.04
CA LEU A 350 1.49 18.43 0.34
C LEU A 350 2.05 17.30 1.21
N VAL A 351 1.93 16.05 0.76
CA VAL A 351 2.39 14.87 1.52
C VAL A 351 3.89 14.94 1.78
N GLU A 352 4.68 15.35 0.80
CA GLU A 352 6.12 15.47 0.98
C GLU A 352 6.52 16.64 1.90
N ILE A 353 5.84 17.80 1.82
CA ILE A 353 6.04 18.90 2.77
C ILE A 353 5.76 18.44 4.20
N VAL A 354 4.63 17.77 4.42
CA VAL A 354 4.20 17.31 5.74
C VAL A 354 5.16 16.26 6.30
N ASN A 355 5.60 15.31 5.46
CA ASN A 355 6.59 14.29 5.83
C ASN A 355 7.99 14.84 6.14
N GLY A 356 8.28 16.08 5.73
CA GLY A 356 9.49 16.80 6.14
C GLY A 356 9.41 17.43 7.54
N GLY A 357 8.23 17.41 8.16
CA GLY A 357 7.97 17.93 9.50
C GLY A 357 7.88 16.84 10.57
N ASP A 358 7.03 17.07 11.56
CA ASP A 358 6.79 16.22 12.73
C ASP A 358 5.58 15.28 12.56
N ARG A 359 4.99 15.23 11.37
CA ARG A 359 3.79 14.44 11.05
C ARG A 359 4.07 13.44 9.92
N PHE A 360 3.21 12.44 9.84
CA PHE A 360 3.21 11.45 8.79
C PHE A 360 2.08 11.76 7.81
N ALA A 361 2.39 11.70 6.52
CA ALA A 361 1.44 11.89 5.46
C ALA A 361 1.52 10.76 4.42
N GLN A 362 0.36 10.35 3.93
CA GLN A 362 0.21 9.39 2.85
C GLN A 362 -0.64 9.99 1.73
N GLY A 363 -0.18 9.89 0.50
CA GLY A 363 -0.86 10.38 -0.69
C GLY A 363 -1.30 9.24 -1.60
N ILE A 364 -2.60 9.05 -1.81
CA ILE A 364 -3.12 8.00 -2.69
C ILE A 364 -3.73 8.66 -3.93
N PRO A 365 -3.13 8.50 -5.12
CA PRO A 365 -3.74 8.96 -6.35
C PRO A 365 -4.81 7.98 -6.85
N GLN A 366 -5.86 8.51 -7.45
CA GLN A 366 -6.90 7.77 -8.16
C GLN A 366 -7.06 8.40 -9.53
N PHE A 367 -6.85 7.60 -10.57
CA PHE A 367 -6.91 8.04 -11.96
C PHE A 367 -8.15 7.47 -12.64
N GLY A 368 -8.81 8.30 -13.45
CA GLY A 368 -9.73 7.82 -14.48
C GLY A 368 -8.97 7.08 -15.60
N SER A 369 -9.71 6.36 -16.45
CA SER A 369 -9.14 5.56 -17.54
C SER A 369 -8.60 6.39 -18.72
N GLU A 370 -8.92 7.68 -18.83
CA GLU A 370 -8.48 8.52 -19.95
C GLU A 370 -7.22 9.34 -19.62
N LYS A 371 -6.37 9.58 -20.63
CA LYS A 371 -5.05 10.23 -20.45
C LYS A 371 -5.11 11.72 -20.11
N THR A 372 -6.09 12.47 -20.63
CA THR A 372 -6.24 13.92 -20.39
C THR A 372 -7.71 14.27 -20.24
N GLY A 373 -8.05 15.18 -19.33
CA GLY A 373 -9.43 15.64 -19.16
C GLY A 373 -10.31 14.73 -18.30
N SER A 374 -9.99 13.45 -18.12
CA SER A 374 -10.70 12.59 -17.17
C SER A 374 -10.59 13.10 -15.72
N PRO A 375 -11.65 12.97 -14.90
CA PRO A 375 -11.56 13.21 -13.46
C PRO A 375 -10.42 12.42 -12.83
N THR A 376 -9.60 13.11 -12.04
CA THR A 376 -8.50 12.55 -11.27
C THR A 376 -8.67 13.00 -9.83
N PHE A 377 -8.54 12.07 -8.89
CA PHE A 377 -8.67 12.36 -7.47
C PHE A 377 -7.33 12.10 -6.78
N GLY A 378 -6.97 12.94 -5.82
CA GLY A 378 -5.86 12.69 -4.90
C GLY A 378 -6.41 12.69 -3.49
N THR A 379 -6.08 11.69 -2.69
CA THR A 379 -6.34 11.74 -1.24
C THR A 379 -5.03 11.96 -0.53
N ALA A 380 -4.96 12.95 0.36
CA ALA A 380 -3.87 13.09 1.31
C ALA A 380 -4.41 12.81 2.72
N VAL A 381 -3.73 11.93 3.44
CA VAL A 381 -4.05 11.59 4.83
C VAL A 381 -2.86 12.00 5.68
N ILE A 382 -3.12 12.75 6.74
CA ILE A 382 -2.09 13.29 7.63
C ILE A 382 -2.40 12.83 9.05
N SER A 383 -1.40 12.33 9.76
CA SER A 383 -1.51 11.83 11.12
C SER A 383 -0.27 12.21 11.94
N LYS A 384 -0.42 12.22 13.27
CA LYS A 384 0.71 12.33 14.21
C LYS A 384 1.49 11.03 14.34
N GLU A 385 0.90 9.91 13.92
CA GLU A 385 1.50 8.59 13.93
C GLU A 385 1.61 8.00 12.52
N PRO A 386 2.50 7.03 12.28
CA PRO A 386 2.65 6.38 10.99
C PRO A 386 1.33 5.84 10.42
N ILE A 387 1.10 6.08 9.14
CA ILE A 387 -0.10 5.64 8.42
C ILE A 387 0.21 4.32 7.71
N THR A 388 -0.38 3.23 8.18
CA THR A 388 -0.20 1.89 7.59
C THR A 388 -1.36 1.48 6.68
N SER A 389 -2.56 2.00 6.94
CA SER A 389 -3.75 1.69 6.14
C SER A 389 -3.69 2.35 4.77
N TYR A 390 -4.23 1.67 3.76
CA TYR A 390 -4.53 2.26 2.46
C TYR A 390 -6.05 2.53 2.30
N SER A 391 -6.87 2.06 3.24
CA SER A 391 -8.32 2.29 3.30
C SER A 391 -8.64 3.43 4.25
N HIS A 392 -9.23 4.50 3.71
CA HIS A 392 -9.58 5.71 4.46
C HIS A 392 -11.07 6.04 4.27
N GLU A 393 -11.90 5.56 5.20
CA GLU A 393 -13.36 5.73 5.19
C GLU A 393 -13.84 7.01 5.88
N GLY A 394 -12.97 7.68 6.64
CA GLY A 394 -13.31 8.86 7.44
C GLY A 394 -13.83 10.06 6.63
N LYS A 395 -14.53 10.97 7.33
CA LYS A 395 -14.96 12.25 6.76
C LYS A 395 -13.75 13.13 6.43
N ARG A 396 -13.89 13.98 5.41
CA ARG A 396 -12.84 14.88 4.91
C ARG A 396 -12.88 16.20 5.66
N GLN A 397 -11.71 16.66 6.08
CA GLN A 397 -11.51 17.99 6.64
C GLN A 397 -11.67 19.03 5.54
N ALA A 398 -11.15 18.74 4.34
CA ALA A 398 -11.39 19.59 3.17
C ALA A 398 -11.51 18.79 1.87
N VAL A 399 -12.32 19.32 0.97
CA VAL A 399 -12.38 18.94 -0.45
C VAL A 399 -11.94 20.14 -1.28
N ILE A 400 -10.91 19.94 -2.11
CA ILE A 400 -10.29 20.96 -2.96
C ILE A 400 -10.61 20.63 -4.41
N ALA A 401 -11.54 21.36 -5.01
CA ALA A 401 -11.97 21.18 -6.37
C ALA A 401 -11.26 22.15 -7.32
N PHE A 402 -10.48 21.62 -8.25
CA PHE A 402 -9.77 22.41 -9.27
C PHE A 402 -10.71 22.99 -10.33
N ARG A 403 -11.97 22.55 -10.36
CA ARG A 403 -13.05 23.09 -11.18
C ARG A 403 -14.40 22.87 -10.48
N PRO A 404 -15.41 23.72 -10.73
CA PRO A 404 -16.74 23.57 -10.13
C PRO A 404 -17.48 22.33 -10.62
N ASP A 405 -17.29 21.88 -11.87
CA ASP A 405 -17.98 20.71 -12.43
C ASP A 405 -17.60 19.37 -11.78
N LEU A 406 -16.53 19.35 -10.98
CA LEU A 406 -16.08 18.16 -10.25
C LEU A 406 -16.77 18.02 -8.88
N VAL A 407 -17.48 19.06 -8.42
CA VAL A 407 -18.15 19.06 -7.13
C VAL A 407 -19.47 18.29 -7.23
N GLU A 408 -19.43 17.02 -6.84
CA GLU A 408 -20.60 16.15 -6.80
C GLU A 408 -21.08 15.91 -5.36
N ALA A 409 -22.36 15.57 -5.20
CA ALA A 409 -22.97 15.28 -3.89
C ALA A 409 -22.20 14.21 -3.10
N ARG A 410 -21.63 13.21 -3.77
CA ARG A 410 -20.81 12.17 -3.13
C ARG A 410 -19.55 12.70 -2.43
N HIS A 411 -18.98 13.82 -2.88
CA HIS A 411 -17.82 14.43 -2.24
C HIS A 411 -18.26 15.33 -1.09
N ILE A 412 -19.32 16.12 -1.30
CA ILE A 412 -19.92 17.01 -0.29
C ILE A 412 -20.36 16.22 0.94
N ASN A 413 -21.07 15.10 0.73
CA ASN A 413 -21.58 14.25 1.80
C ASN A 413 -20.46 13.60 2.63
N ARG A 414 -19.20 13.65 2.17
CA ARG A 414 -18.05 13.14 2.90
C ARG A 414 -17.30 14.24 3.65
N ILE A 415 -17.63 15.52 3.48
CA ILE A 415 -17.03 16.61 4.26
C ILE A 415 -17.58 16.54 5.69
N LYS A 416 -16.71 16.74 6.68
CA LYS A 416 -17.11 16.83 8.09
C LYS A 416 -17.89 18.12 8.36
N ASP A 417 -18.71 18.15 9.40
CA ASP A 417 -19.28 19.40 9.88
C ASP A 417 -18.14 20.36 10.32
N GLY A 418 -18.24 21.62 9.90
CA GLY A 418 -17.19 22.63 10.01
C GLY A 418 -16.02 22.46 9.01
N GLY A 419 -16.06 21.43 8.16
CA GLY A 419 -15.09 21.19 7.10
C GLY A 419 -15.15 22.23 5.97
N VAL A 420 -14.22 22.11 5.02
CA VAL A 420 -14.03 23.10 3.95
C VAL A 420 -14.32 22.49 2.58
N LEU A 421 -15.06 23.24 1.75
CA LEU A 421 -15.08 23.06 0.31
C LEU A 421 -14.36 24.26 -0.33
N LEU A 422 -13.20 24.02 -0.94
CA LEU A 422 -12.44 25.02 -1.69
C LEU A 422 -12.60 24.77 -3.19
N VAL A 423 -13.09 25.75 -3.94
CA VAL A 423 -13.34 25.61 -5.39
C VAL A 423 -12.55 26.64 -6.19
N ASN A 424 -11.79 26.18 -7.19
CA ASN A 424 -11.19 27.04 -8.20
C ASN A 424 -12.26 27.51 -9.19
N THR A 425 -12.70 28.76 -9.06
CA THR A 425 -13.78 29.36 -9.85
C THR A 425 -13.81 30.88 -9.66
N SER A 426 -14.40 31.59 -10.63
CA SER A 426 -14.74 33.01 -10.51
C SER A 426 -16.10 33.26 -9.82
N LEU A 427 -16.87 32.20 -9.57
CA LEU A 427 -18.15 32.29 -8.85
C LEU A 427 -17.94 32.62 -7.36
N SER A 428 -18.90 33.31 -6.77
CA SER A 428 -18.91 33.58 -5.34
C SER A 428 -19.20 32.30 -4.52
N PRO A 429 -18.81 32.24 -3.23
CA PRO A 429 -19.14 31.11 -2.36
C PRO A 429 -20.65 30.82 -2.28
N ALA A 430 -21.49 31.87 -2.27
CA ALA A 430 -22.94 31.74 -2.23
C ALA A 430 -23.52 31.09 -3.51
N GLU A 431 -22.93 31.39 -4.67
CA GLU A 431 -23.32 30.76 -5.94
C GLU A 431 -22.94 29.28 -5.97
N ILE A 432 -21.72 28.93 -5.54
CA ILE A 432 -21.28 27.54 -5.42
C ILE A 432 -22.16 26.75 -4.44
N ARG A 433 -22.44 27.33 -3.27
CA ARG A 433 -23.33 26.73 -2.26
C ARG A 433 -24.70 26.41 -2.87
N ARG A 434 -25.31 27.37 -3.56
CA ARG A 434 -26.62 27.19 -4.22
C ARG A 434 -26.58 26.16 -5.34
N GLN A 435 -25.55 26.21 -6.19
CA GLN A 435 -25.41 25.35 -7.36
C GLN A 435 -25.25 23.87 -6.97
N HIS A 436 -24.44 23.60 -5.95
CA HIS A 436 -24.11 22.24 -5.53
C HIS A 436 -24.85 21.78 -4.28
N GLN A 437 -25.79 22.59 -3.77
CA GLN A 437 -26.60 22.30 -2.58
C GLN A 437 -25.73 21.95 -1.37
N VAL A 438 -24.69 22.75 -1.13
CA VAL A 438 -23.73 22.52 -0.05
C VAL A 438 -24.39 22.83 1.30
N PRO A 439 -24.39 21.89 2.28
CA PRO A 439 -24.98 22.11 3.60
C PRO A 439 -24.35 23.29 4.35
N ASP A 440 -25.14 23.97 5.18
CA ASP A 440 -24.68 25.12 5.99
C ASP A 440 -23.58 24.72 6.99
N SER A 441 -23.47 23.45 7.35
CA SER A 441 -22.39 22.94 8.20
C SER A 441 -21.02 22.94 7.51
N VAL A 442 -20.95 23.04 6.18
CA VAL A 442 -19.70 23.08 5.41
C VAL A 442 -19.36 24.52 5.05
N ARG A 443 -18.11 24.93 5.29
CA ARG A 443 -17.60 26.26 4.92
C ARG A 443 -17.16 26.26 3.46
N VAL A 444 -17.65 27.23 2.66
CA VAL A 444 -17.35 27.33 1.23
C VAL A 444 -16.37 28.48 0.96
N PHE A 445 -15.31 28.17 0.22
CA PHE A 445 -14.30 29.12 -0.24
C PHE A 445 -14.12 29.03 -1.75
N THR A 446 -13.93 30.16 -2.42
CA THR A 446 -13.69 30.23 -3.87
C THR A 446 -12.50 31.13 -4.20
N ILE A 447 -11.80 30.79 -5.28
CA ILE A 447 -10.68 31.57 -5.80
C ILE A 447 -10.51 31.31 -7.30
N ASP A 448 -10.20 32.32 -8.10
CA ASP A 448 -9.89 32.14 -9.52
C ASP A 448 -8.38 31.87 -9.73
N ALA A 449 -7.94 30.71 -9.26
CA ALA A 449 -6.54 30.27 -9.34
C ALA A 449 -6.08 30.09 -10.80
N THR A 450 -6.99 29.77 -11.71
CA THR A 450 -6.70 29.70 -13.15
C THR A 450 -6.36 31.08 -13.72
N ALA A 451 -7.16 32.12 -13.45
CA ALA A 451 -6.84 33.48 -13.91
C ALA A 451 -5.54 34.00 -13.30
N LEU A 452 -5.31 33.75 -12.01
CA LEU A 452 -4.07 34.12 -11.33
C LEU A 452 -2.85 33.46 -11.99
N SER A 453 -2.88 32.14 -12.18
CA SER A 453 -1.76 31.40 -12.78
C SER A 453 -1.51 31.77 -14.25
N LEU A 454 -2.56 31.98 -15.06
CA LEU A 454 -2.43 32.45 -16.44
C LEU A 454 -1.78 33.83 -16.51
N LYS A 455 -2.17 34.76 -15.63
CA LYS A 455 -1.59 36.11 -15.56
C LYS A 455 -0.11 36.10 -15.18
N ALA A 456 0.28 35.29 -14.19
CA ALA A 456 1.65 35.29 -13.66
C ALA A 456 2.62 34.38 -14.44
N LEU A 457 2.14 33.24 -14.94
CA LEU A 457 2.97 32.16 -15.52
C LEU A 457 2.69 31.91 -17.00
N GLY A 458 1.58 32.42 -17.56
CA GLY A 458 1.15 32.15 -18.93
C GLY A 458 0.60 30.73 -19.15
N LYS A 459 0.35 29.97 -18.07
CA LYS A 459 -0.17 28.60 -18.10
C LYS A 459 -1.15 28.38 -16.94
N ASP A 460 -2.13 27.50 -17.16
CA ASP A 460 -3.13 27.10 -16.17
C ASP A 460 -2.52 26.08 -15.19
N PHE A 461 -1.89 26.60 -14.14
CA PHE A 461 -1.27 25.82 -13.06
C PHE A 461 -1.81 26.29 -11.70
N PRO A 462 -3.06 25.92 -11.36
CA PRO A 462 -3.72 26.39 -10.15
C PRO A 462 -3.23 25.69 -8.88
N ASN A 463 -2.45 24.60 -9.00
CA ASN A 463 -2.01 23.74 -7.89
C ASN A 463 -1.33 24.51 -6.75
N ASN A 464 -0.35 25.37 -7.06
CA ASN A 464 0.40 26.09 -6.03
C ASN A 464 -0.44 27.19 -5.35
N VAL A 465 -1.36 27.81 -6.10
CA VAL A 465 -2.32 28.79 -5.56
C VAL A 465 -3.28 28.12 -4.58
N LEU A 466 -3.83 26.95 -4.94
CA LEU A 466 -4.73 26.20 -4.08
C LEU A 466 -4.04 25.65 -2.84
N LEU A 467 -2.78 25.22 -2.94
CA LEU A 467 -1.97 24.84 -1.77
C LEU A 467 -1.67 26.03 -0.85
N ALA A 468 -1.47 27.24 -1.40
CA ALA A 468 -1.29 28.44 -0.59
C ALA A 468 -2.54 28.79 0.21
N VAL A 469 -3.73 28.68 -0.42
CA VAL A 469 -5.01 28.83 0.28
C VAL A 469 -5.18 27.76 1.35
N LEU A 470 -4.84 26.51 1.04
CA LEU A 470 -4.91 25.43 2.02
C LEU A 470 -4.01 25.70 3.24
N ALA A 471 -2.78 26.19 3.03
CA ALA A 471 -1.87 26.59 4.10
C ALA A 471 -2.40 27.75 4.95
N HIS A 472 -3.16 28.66 4.34
CA HIS A 472 -3.81 29.74 5.09
C HIS A 472 -4.99 29.24 5.92
N LEU A 473 -5.79 28.31 5.38
CA LEU A 473 -6.97 27.76 6.06
C LEU A 473 -6.63 26.72 7.13
N TYR A 474 -5.49 26.04 6.98
CA TYR A 474 -4.99 24.99 7.89
C TYR A 474 -3.49 25.20 8.20
N PRO A 475 -3.12 26.30 8.88
CA PRO A 475 -1.72 26.63 9.18
C PRO A 475 -1.04 25.62 10.10
N GLU A 476 -1.81 24.81 10.82
CA GLU A 476 -1.30 23.70 11.63
C GLU A 476 -0.87 22.47 10.81
N LEU A 477 -1.24 22.39 9.53
CA LEU A 477 -0.84 21.31 8.63
C LEU A 477 0.41 21.68 7.83
N ILE A 478 0.40 22.87 7.22
CA ILE A 478 1.51 23.39 6.41
C ILE A 478 1.60 24.92 6.52
N SER A 479 2.82 25.44 6.53
CA SER A 479 3.07 26.88 6.46
C SER A 479 3.33 27.35 5.02
N LEU A 480 3.08 28.63 4.76
CA LEU A 480 3.43 29.27 3.48
C LEU A 480 4.95 29.25 3.22
N GLU A 481 5.76 29.27 4.28
CA GLU A 481 7.22 29.19 4.17
C GLU A 481 7.67 27.82 3.66
N GLN A 482 7.15 26.74 4.26
CA GLN A 482 7.43 25.37 3.79
C GLN A 482 7.00 25.18 2.34
N LEU A 483 5.84 25.70 1.95
CA LEU A 483 5.36 25.65 0.56
C LEU A 483 6.31 26.39 -0.40
N ARG A 484 6.80 27.57 -0.02
CA ARG A 484 7.78 28.34 -0.81
C ARG A 484 9.10 27.61 -0.97
N ALA A 485 9.61 27.02 0.12
CA ALA A 485 10.84 26.23 0.10
C ALA A 485 10.70 25.05 -0.87
N ARG A 486 9.60 24.31 -0.77
CA ARG A 486 9.28 23.19 -1.65
C ARG A 486 9.20 23.60 -3.12
N ILE A 487 8.45 24.65 -3.44
CA ILE A 487 8.33 25.12 -4.84
C ILE A 487 9.68 25.54 -5.41
N THR A 488 10.54 26.15 -4.59
CA THR A 488 11.90 26.55 -4.99
C THR A 488 12.77 25.33 -5.31
N GLU A 489 12.63 24.25 -4.52
CA GLU A 489 13.32 22.98 -4.74
C GLU A 489 12.79 22.25 -6.00
N ASP A 490 11.47 22.10 -6.15
CA ASP A 490 10.84 21.43 -7.30
C ASP A 490 11.20 22.10 -8.64
N LEU A 491 11.36 23.43 -8.61
CA LEU A 491 11.69 24.23 -9.78
C LEU A 491 13.19 24.53 -9.90
N ARG A 492 14.05 23.85 -9.12
CA ARG A 492 15.50 24.01 -9.21
C ARG A 492 15.97 23.72 -10.65
N GLY A 493 16.74 24.65 -11.20
CA GLY A 493 17.21 24.58 -12.59
C GLY A 493 16.23 25.13 -13.64
N LYS A 494 15.05 25.61 -13.24
CA LYS A 494 14.17 26.43 -14.10
C LYS A 494 14.58 27.90 -14.09
N GLU A 495 14.07 28.66 -15.06
CA GLU A 495 14.30 30.10 -15.14
C GLU A 495 13.79 30.83 -13.89
N ASN A 496 14.57 31.77 -13.37
CA ASN A 496 14.24 32.52 -12.15
C ASN A 496 12.87 33.22 -12.24
N LYS A 497 12.47 33.68 -13.43
CA LYS A 497 11.15 34.30 -13.65
C LYS A 497 9.98 33.36 -13.31
N ILE A 498 10.13 32.05 -13.56
CA ILE A 498 9.11 31.04 -13.27
C ILE A 498 9.01 30.82 -11.76
N ILE A 499 10.15 30.74 -11.06
CA ILE A 499 10.20 30.57 -9.60
C ILE A 499 9.57 31.79 -8.91
N GLN A 500 10.02 33.00 -9.25
CA GLN A 500 9.46 34.24 -8.70
C GLN A 500 7.99 34.45 -9.06
N GLY A 501 7.56 33.99 -10.24
CA GLY A 501 6.15 33.96 -10.62
C GLY A 501 5.31 33.12 -9.66
N ASN A 502 5.76 31.91 -9.34
CA ASN A 502 5.07 31.04 -8.39
C ASN A 502 5.09 31.61 -6.96
N LEU A 503 6.20 32.18 -6.51
CA LEU A 503 6.29 32.77 -5.16
C LEU A 503 5.34 33.95 -4.96
N ARG A 504 5.18 34.82 -5.97
CA ARG A 504 4.21 35.92 -5.93
C ARG A 504 2.77 35.41 -5.91
N LEU A 505 2.46 34.36 -6.67
CA LEU A 505 1.13 33.75 -6.67
C LEU A 505 0.70 33.25 -5.29
N ILE A 506 1.63 32.75 -4.47
CA ILE A 506 1.35 32.31 -3.10
C ILE A 506 0.88 33.48 -2.23
N GLU A 507 1.47 34.67 -2.41
CA GLU A 507 1.08 35.88 -1.68
C GLU A 507 -0.26 36.42 -2.15
N GLU A 508 -0.44 36.50 -3.48
CA GLU A 508 -1.69 36.98 -4.08
C GLU A 508 -2.88 36.06 -3.76
N ALA A 509 -2.64 34.75 -3.61
CA ALA A 509 -3.66 33.75 -3.34
C ALA A 509 -4.50 34.08 -2.10
N VAL A 510 -3.84 34.42 -0.97
CA VAL A 510 -4.53 34.69 0.30
C VAL A 510 -5.40 35.95 0.18
N SER A 511 -4.88 37.00 -0.45
CA SER A 511 -5.63 38.25 -0.65
C SER A 511 -6.78 38.14 -1.65
N SER A 512 -6.73 37.15 -2.55
CA SER A 512 -7.73 36.93 -3.60
C SER A 512 -8.79 35.90 -3.20
N LEU A 513 -8.66 35.28 -2.02
CA LEU A 513 -9.57 34.28 -1.51
C LEU A 513 -10.91 34.90 -1.13
N GLN A 514 -12.00 34.28 -1.57
CA GLN A 514 -13.35 34.62 -1.16
C GLN A 514 -13.90 33.50 -0.29
N GLY A 515 -14.61 33.84 0.80
CA GLY A 515 -15.11 32.83 1.71
C GLY A 515 -15.92 33.39 2.86
N GLU A 516 -16.67 32.49 3.49
CA GLU A 516 -17.43 32.78 4.70
C GLU A 516 -16.46 32.88 5.90
N ASN A 517 -16.62 33.92 6.74
CA ASN A 517 -15.84 34.16 7.96
C ASN A 517 -14.32 34.32 7.76
N LEU A 518 -13.88 35.10 6.76
CA LEU A 518 -12.48 35.55 6.59
C LEU A 518 -12.04 36.63 7.60
N ALA A 519 -12.77 36.81 8.70
CA ALA A 519 -12.55 37.87 9.69
C ALA A 519 -11.73 37.39 10.88
#